data_AF-A0A7W2JFK4-F1
#
_entry.id   AF-A0A7W2JFK4-F1
#
_cell.length_a   1.000
_cell.length_b   1.000
_cell.length_c   1.000
_cell.angle_alpha   90.00
_cell.angle_beta   90.00
_cell.angle_gamma   90.00
#
_symmetry.space_group_name_H-M   'P 1'
#
loop_
_entity.id
_entity.type
_entity.pdbx_description
1 polymer ?
#
loop_
_entity_poly.entity_id
_entity_poly.type
_entity_poly.pdbx_seq_one_letter_code
_entity_poly.pdbx_strand_id
1 'polypeptide(L)'
;MMAGIPQAWLDELNDRFALVTDPDGRSAVLDEMAYAAHRRREVSEDNLVDMLELSDAAKAWALLEHEEAWHLCLFEYECWVEREPGRIVVA
;
A
#
# COMPACT_ATOMS: atom_id res chain seq x y z
N MET A 1 21.36 -2.66 -9.97
CA MET A 1 20.93 -1.61 -9.01
C MET A 1 20.05 -0.66 -9.80
N MET A 2 18.85 -0.36 -9.29
CA MET A 2 17.71 0.36 -9.88
C MET A 2 18.01 1.78 -10.42
N ALA A 3 19.05 1.93 -11.23
CA ALA A 3 19.35 3.17 -11.93
C ALA A 3 18.32 3.39 -13.04
N GLY A 4 17.76 4.59 -13.10
CA GLY A 4 16.81 4.96 -14.14
C GLY A 4 15.34 4.64 -13.84
N ILE A 5 14.98 4.30 -12.59
CA ILE A 5 13.56 4.23 -12.20
C ILE A 5 12.97 5.65 -12.08
N PRO A 6 11.77 5.91 -12.63
CA PRO A 6 11.11 7.20 -12.51
C PRO A 6 10.87 7.61 -11.05
N GLN A 7 11.25 8.84 -10.68
CA GLN A 7 11.06 9.34 -9.32
C GLN A 7 9.60 9.32 -8.88
N ALA A 8 8.66 9.67 -9.77
CA ALA A 8 7.23 9.65 -9.46
C ALA A 8 6.74 8.26 -9.04
N TRP A 9 7.31 7.19 -9.61
CA TRP A 9 6.99 5.82 -9.22
C TRP A 9 7.56 5.48 -7.84
N LEU A 10 8.75 5.97 -7.51
CA LEU A 10 9.31 5.84 -6.16
C LEU A 10 8.51 6.66 -5.13
N ASP A 11 8.01 7.83 -5.49
CA ASP A 11 7.19 8.66 -4.60
C ASP A 11 5.87 7.94 -4.27
N GLU A 12 5.25 7.33 -5.28
CA GLU A 12 4.09 6.46 -5.13
C GLU A 12 4.36 5.25 -4.23
N LEU A 13 5.47 4.52 -4.47
CA LEU A 13 5.88 3.37 -3.66
C LEU A 13 6.18 3.76 -2.20
N ASN A 14 6.69 4.97 -1.97
CA ASN A 14 7.04 5.46 -0.65
C ASN A 14 5.85 6.08 0.11
N ASP A 15 4.69 6.28 -0.54
CA ASP A 15 3.46 6.68 0.13
C ASP A 15 2.83 5.48 0.84
N ARG A 16 3.47 5.12 1.96
CA ARG A 16 3.07 4.02 2.83
C ARG A 16 1.65 4.19 3.36
N PHE A 17 1.22 5.42 3.63
CA PHE A 17 -0.12 5.68 4.14
C PHE A 17 -1.18 5.36 3.08
N ALA A 18 -0.96 5.80 1.84
CA ALA A 18 -1.85 5.46 0.73
C ALA A 18 -1.86 3.95 0.47
N LEU A 19 -0.69 3.29 0.47
CA LEU A 19 -0.58 1.84 0.32
C LEU A 19 -1.36 1.07 1.37
N VAL A 20 -1.22 1.41 2.66
CA VAL A 20 -1.95 0.73 3.75
C VAL A 20 -3.45 1.00 3.68
N THR A 21 -3.87 2.18 3.21
CA THR A 21 -5.29 2.54 3.12
C THR A 21 -6.00 1.85 1.95
N ASP A 22 -5.31 1.63 0.83
CA ASP A 22 -5.85 0.98 -0.37
C ASP A 22 -4.78 0.07 -1.03
N PRO A 23 -4.47 -1.10 -0.43
CA PRO A 23 -3.37 -1.95 -0.90
C PRO A 23 -3.53 -2.40 -2.36
N ASP A 24 -4.72 -2.84 -2.73
CA ASP A 24 -5.03 -3.32 -4.07
C ASP A 24 -5.03 -2.18 -5.10
N GLY A 25 -5.67 -1.05 -4.79
CA GLY A 25 -5.76 0.07 -5.73
C GLY A 25 -4.40 0.74 -5.97
N ARG A 26 -3.59 0.91 -4.93
CA ARG A 26 -2.26 1.52 -5.08
C ARG A 26 -1.25 0.59 -5.76
N SER A 27 -1.33 -0.72 -5.54
CA SER A 27 -0.55 -1.69 -6.32
C SER A 27 -0.90 -1.65 -7.81
N ALA A 28 -2.19 -1.57 -8.16
CA ALA A 28 -2.59 -1.43 -9.57
C ALA A 28 -2.06 -0.12 -10.20
N VAL A 29 -1.99 0.98 -9.43
CA VAL A 29 -1.38 2.24 -9.88
C VAL A 29 0.12 2.07 -10.14
N LEU A 30 0.85 1.42 -9.23
CA LEU A 30 2.28 1.14 -9.39
C LEU A 30 2.57 0.30 -10.65
N ASP A 31 1.75 -0.72 -10.91
CA ASP A 31 1.87 -1.56 -12.11
C ASP A 31 1.65 -0.75 -13.39
N GLU A 32 0.58 0.05 -13.44
CA GLU A 32 0.29 0.89 -14.61
C GLU A 32 1.37 1.94 -14.85
N MET A 33 1.94 2.52 -13.79
CA MET A 33 3.06 3.45 -13.90
C MET A 33 4.32 2.75 -14.43
N ALA A 34 4.61 1.52 -13.99
CA ALA A 34 5.72 0.71 -14.50
C ALA A 34 5.55 0.39 -15.99
N TYR A 35 4.37 -0.10 -16.39
CA TYR A 35 4.06 -0.35 -17.79
C TYR A 35 4.10 0.94 -18.63
N ALA A 36 3.61 2.07 -18.11
CA ALA A 36 3.67 3.35 -18.81
C ALA A 36 5.11 3.83 -19.03
N ALA A 37 5.96 3.73 -18.02
CA ALA A 37 7.39 4.06 -18.12
C ALA A 37 8.10 3.18 -19.16
N HIS A 38 7.81 1.87 -19.16
CA HIS A 38 8.38 0.95 -20.14
C HIS A 38 7.89 1.24 -21.56
N ARG A 39 6.60 1.54 -21.75
CA ARG A 39 6.04 1.97 -23.05
C ARG A 39 6.71 3.25 -23.57
N ARG A 40 7.08 4.17 -22.68
CA ARG A 40 7.84 5.39 -23.01
C ARG A 40 9.34 5.14 -23.20
N ARG A 41 9.81 3.91 -23.00
CA ARG A 41 11.22 3.50 -23.04
C ARG A 41 12.09 4.23 -22.01
N GLU A 42 11.49 4.62 -20.89
CA GLU A 42 12.20 5.23 -19.75
C GLU A 42 12.93 4.17 -18.91
N VAL A 43 12.43 2.92 -18.94
CA VAL A 43 12.99 1.78 -18.21
C VAL A 43 13.20 0.57 -19.12
N SER A 44 14.25 -0.21 -18.83
CA SER A 44 14.51 -1.50 -19.49
C SER A 44 13.48 -2.56 -19.10
N GLU A 45 13.51 -3.71 -19.78
CA GLU A 45 12.74 -4.89 -19.39
C GLU A 45 13.11 -5.37 -17.99
N ASP A 46 14.41 -5.43 -17.66
CA ASP A 46 14.89 -5.79 -16.32
C ASP A 46 14.35 -4.84 -15.25
N ASN A 47 14.39 -3.53 -15.48
CA ASN A 47 13.85 -2.55 -14.54
C ASN A 47 12.32 -2.64 -14.45
N LEU A 48 11.62 -2.99 -15.53
CA LEU A 48 10.18 -3.24 -15.49
C LEU A 48 9.86 -4.42 -14.57
N VAL A 49 10.59 -5.52 -14.70
CA VAL A 49 10.43 -6.70 -13.83
C VAL A 49 10.65 -6.32 -12.37
N ASP A 50 11.76 -5.64 -12.06
CA ASP A 50 12.05 -5.17 -10.70
C ASP A 50 10.91 -4.29 -10.14
N MET A 51 10.35 -3.39 -10.96
CA MET A 51 9.23 -2.52 -10.55
C MET A 51 7.96 -3.32 -10.23
N LEU A 52 7.61 -4.31 -11.06
CA LEU A 52 6.43 -5.14 -10.83
C LEU A 52 6.60 -6.03 -9.60
N GLU A 53 7.79 -6.62 -9.41
CA GLU A 53 8.09 -7.41 -8.22
C GLU A 53 8.02 -6.58 -6.93
N LEU A 54 8.48 -5.33 -6.97
CA LEU A 54 8.36 -4.40 -5.85
C LEU A 54 6.92 -3.95 -5.60
N SER A 55 6.11 -3.77 -6.65
CA SER A 55 4.68 -3.47 -6.53
C SER A 55 3.94 -4.61 -5.79
N ASP A 56 4.19 -5.86 -6.20
CA ASP A 56 3.63 -7.04 -5.54
C ASP A 56 4.10 -7.17 -4.08
N ALA A 57 5.39 -6.93 -3.82
CA ALA A 57 5.92 -6.94 -2.46
C ALA A 57 5.30 -5.83 -1.58
N ALA A 58 5.12 -4.63 -2.14
CA ALA A 58 4.47 -3.51 -1.45
C ALA A 58 3.02 -3.82 -1.12
N LYS A 59 2.28 -4.44 -2.05
CA LYS A 59 0.92 -4.93 -1.83
C LYS A 59 0.85 -5.94 -0.68
N ALA A 60 1.74 -6.94 -0.70
CA ALA A 60 1.76 -7.98 0.34
C ALA A 60 2.04 -7.39 1.73
N TRP A 61 2.98 -6.45 1.83
CA TRP A 61 3.23 -5.70 3.06
C TRP A 61 2.03 -4.86 3.48
N ALA A 62 1.45 -4.09 2.55
CA ALA A 62 0.33 -3.20 2.83
C ALA A 62 -0.94 -3.93 3.27
N LEU A 63 -1.21 -5.13 2.74
CA LEU A 63 -2.32 -5.98 3.19
C LEU A 63 -2.16 -6.40 4.66
N LEU A 64 -0.94 -6.74 5.09
CA LEU A 64 -0.65 -7.08 6.48
C LEU A 64 -0.86 -5.88 7.40
N GLU A 65 -0.30 -4.72 7.03
CA GLU A 65 -0.45 -3.49 7.81
C GLU A 65 -1.91 -2.98 7.84
N HIS A 66 -2.66 -3.20 6.75
CA HIS A 66 -4.08 -2.88 6.69
C HIS A 66 -4.87 -3.70 7.71
N GLU A 67 -4.61 -5.01 7.78
CA GLU A 67 -5.21 -5.90 8.78
C GLU A 67 -4.83 -5.47 10.22
N GLU A 68 -3.57 -5.13 10.47
CA GLU A 68 -3.15 -4.60 11.78
C GLU A 68 -3.84 -3.28 12.13
N ALA A 69 -3.95 -2.34 11.18
CA ALA A 69 -4.62 -1.07 11.37
C ALA A 69 -6.13 -1.24 11.67
N TRP A 70 -6.78 -2.24 11.06
CA TRP A 70 -8.14 -2.65 11.43
C TRP A 70 -8.22 -3.14 12.87
N HIS A 71 -7.32 -4.05 13.28
CA HIS A 71 -7.30 -4.58 14.64
C HIS A 71 -7.00 -3.53 15.72
N LEU A 72 -6.25 -2.49 15.37
CA LEU A 72 -5.92 -1.37 16.24
C LEU A 72 -6.98 -0.27 16.25
N CYS A 73 -8.12 -0.44 15.55
CA CYS A 73 -9.16 0.57 15.44
C CYS A 73 -8.70 1.90 14.82
N LEU A 74 -7.67 1.88 13.97
CA LEU A 74 -7.15 3.10 13.32
C LEU A 74 -8.00 3.53 12.12
N PHE A 75 -8.81 2.63 11.56
CA PHE A 75 -9.82 2.98 10.57
C PHE A 75 -11.14 3.33 11.28
N GLU A 76 -11.45 4.63 11.23
CA GLU A 76 -12.36 5.35 12.13
C GLU A 76 -13.85 4.94 12.04
N TYR A 77 -14.25 4.14 11.05
CA TYR A 77 -15.66 3.92 10.71
C TYR A 77 -16.34 2.71 11.41
N GLU A 78 -15.61 1.74 11.98
CA GLU A 78 -16.24 0.54 12.59
C GLU A 78 -15.92 0.27 14.07
N CYS A 79 -14.95 0.94 14.70
CA CYS A 79 -14.69 0.73 16.14
C CYS A 79 -15.66 1.45 17.10
N TRP A 80 -16.75 2.02 16.55
CA TRP A 80 -17.91 2.51 17.31
C TRP A 80 -19.00 1.44 17.48
N VAL A 81 -18.69 0.14 17.36
CA VAL A 81 -19.59 -0.89 17.90
C VAL A 81 -19.36 -0.99 19.42
N GLU A 82 -20.09 -0.14 20.14
CA GLU A 82 -20.40 -0.21 21.59
C GLU A 82 -19.26 -0.61 22.54
N ARG A 83 -18.38 0.33 22.89
CA ARG A 83 -17.99 0.48 24.30
C ARG A 83 -19.04 1.34 24.98
N GLU A 84 -20.17 0.75 25.38
CA GLU A 84 -21.15 1.42 26.25
C GLU A 84 -20.42 1.96 27.50
N PRO A 85 -20.42 3.28 27.75
CA PRO A 85 -19.84 3.85 28.96
C PRO A 85 -20.84 3.68 30.10
N GLY A 86 -20.71 2.62 30.91
CA GLY A 86 -21.56 2.51 32.10
C GLY A 86 -21.52 1.24 32.96
N ARG A 87 -20.86 0.14 32.55
CA ARG A 87 -20.92 -1.10 33.34
C ARG A 87 -19.71 -1.24 34.29
N ILE A 88 -19.87 -0.80 35.53
CA ILE A 88 -19.01 -1.26 36.63
C ILE A 88 -19.46 -2.69 36.97
N VAL A 89 -18.60 -3.67 36.75
CA VAL A 89 -18.82 -5.04 37.22
C VAL A 89 -18.31 -5.11 38.66
N VAL A 90 -19.22 -5.23 39.62
CA VAL A 90 -18.87 -5.49 41.02
C VAL A 90 -19.05 -7.00 41.24
N ALA A 91 -17.96 -7.66 41.62
CA ALA A 91 -17.95 -9.07 42.03
C ALA A 91 -18.53 -9.25 43.44
#